data_AF-A0A7X9A805-F1
#
_entry.id   AF-A0A7X9A805-F1
#
_cell.length_a   1.000
_cell.length_b   1.000
_cell.length_c   1.000
_cell.angle_alpha   90.00
_cell.angle_beta   90.00
_cell.angle_gamma   90.00
#
_symmetry.space_group_name_H-M   'P 1'
#
loop_
_entity.id
_entity.type
_entity.pdbx_description
1 polymer ?
#
loop_
_entity_poly.entity_id
_entity_poly.type
_entity_poly.pdbx_seq_one_letter_code
_entity_poly.pdbx_strand_id
1 'polypeptide(L)'
;MKMYEYMGKEQFAKFGIPVPKGRVAKTPEEAAQITAEIGDSVIKSQILSGKRGKAGGIKFTADPNEAKEFAANLLGSELRGLIVDAILVEEKLKIEKEYYLAITIDRGT
;
A
#
# COMPACT_ATOMS: atom_id res chain seq x y z
N MET A 1 8.58 4.97 -17.19
CA MET A 1 8.42 5.58 -15.85
C MET A 1 7.73 4.56 -14.94
N LYS A 2 8.10 4.47 -13.65
CA LYS A 2 7.43 3.60 -12.67
C LYS A 2 6.44 4.42 -11.84
N MET A 3 5.40 3.79 -11.31
CA MET A 3 4.39 4.41 -10.43
C MET A 3 4.34 3.67 -9.08
N TYR A 4 3.96 4.40 -8.03
CA TYR A 4 3.61 3.77 -6.75
C TYR A 4 2.28 3.01 -6.86
N GLU A 5 2.02 2.10 -5.91
CA GLU A 5 0.78 1.31 -5.91
C GLU A 5 -0.46 2.19 -5.86
N TYR A 6 -0.47 3.22 -5.00
CA TYR A 6 -1.62 4.11 -4.86
C TYR A 6 -1.94 4.87 -6.16
N MET A 7 -0.91 5.34 -6.88
CA MET A 7 -1.08 6.04 -8.17
C MET A 7 -1.69 5.10 -9.23
N GLY A 8 -1.23 3.84 -9.27
CA GLY A 8 -1.81 2.83 -10.16
C GLY A 8 -3.27 2.55 -9.83
N LYS A 9 -3.60 2.45 -8.53
CA LYS A 9 -4.97 2.26 -8.05
C LYS A 9 -5.89 3.44 -8.39
N GLU A 10 -5.39 4.68 -8.29
CA GLU A 10 -6.13 5.87 -8.73
C GLU A 10 -6.47 5.80 -10.23
N GLN A 11 -5.55 5.35 -11.07
CA GLN A 11 -5.85 5.14 -12.49
C GLN A 11 -6.89 4.04 -12.69
N PHE A 12 -6.76 2.90 -12.02
CA PHE A 12 -7.75 1.82 -12.09
C PHE A 12 -9.14 2.28 -11.68
N ALA A 13 -9.26 2.98 -10.55
CA ALA A 13 -10.53 3.53 -10.09
C ALA A 13 -11.15 4.51 -11.11
N LYS A 14 -10.33 5.37 -11.72
CA LYS A 14 -10.78 6.33 -12.76
C LYS A 14 -11.41 5.64 -13.97
N PHE A 15 -10.97 4.43 -14.31
CA PHE A 15 -11.52 3.63 -15.41
C PHE A 15 -12.54 2.57 -14.94
N GLY A 16 -13.02 2.64 -13.70
CA GLY A 16 -14.05 1.74 -13.18
C GLY A 16 -13.55 0.34 -12.81
N ILE A 17 -12.24 0.12 -12.75
CA ILE A 17 -11.67 -1.11 -12.22
C ILE A 17 -11.75 -1.05 -10.69
N PRO A 18 -12.42 -2.02 -10.02
CA PRO A 18 -12.54 -2.02 -8.57
C PRO A 18 -11.17 -2.11 -7.89
N VAL A 19 -10.96 -1.24 -6.91
CA VAL A 19 -9.78 -1.24 -6.03
C VAL A 19 -10.22 -1.18 -4.58
N PRO A 20 -9.43 -1.72 -3.63
CA PRO A 20 -9.73 -1.58 -2.22
C PRO A 20 -9.81 -0.11 -1.82
N LYS A 21 -10.78 0.24 -0.96
CA LYS A 21 -10.85 1.57 -0.33
C LYS A 21 -9.56 1.82 0.46
N GLY A 22 -8.91 2.94 0.19
CA GLY A 22 -7.68 3.30 0.90
C GLY A 22 -7.24 4.72 0.61
N ARG A 23 -6.35 5.23 1.45
CA ARG A 23 -5.76 6.56 1.34
C ARG A 23 -4.27 6.52 1.68
N VAL A 24 -3.53 7.44 1.07
CA VAL A 24 -2.12 7.64 1.38
C VAL A 24 -2.01 8.41 2.68
N ALA A 25 -1.10 7.98 3.56
CA ALA A 25 -0.64 8.70 4.73
C ALA A 25 0.85 9.03 4.59
N LYS A 26 1.20 10.23 5.04
CA LYS A 26 2.58 10.75 5.16
C LYS A 26 2.97 11.02 6.61
N THR A 27 2.02 10.89 7.54
CA THR A 27 2.28 10.98 8.98
C THR A 27 1.71 9.77 9.72
N PRO A 28 2.25 9.43 10.90
CA PRO A 28 1.67 8.41 11.77
C PRO A 28 0.22 8.72 12.17
N GLU A 29 -0.10 9.99 12.38
CA GLU A 29 -1.44 10.46 12.72
C GLU A 29 -2.44 10.20 11.59
N GLU A 30 -2.07 10.50 10.35
CA GLU A 30 -2.90 10.19 9.17
C GLU A 30 -3.14 8.68 9.07
N ALA A 31 -2.13 7.85 9.32
CA ALA A 31 -2.27 6.39 9.27
C ALA A 31 -3.26 5.87 10.31
N ALA A 32 -3.19 6.40 11.54
CA ALA A 32 -4.11 6.07 12.61
C ALA A 32 -5.55 6.49 12.26
N GLN A 33 -5.71 7.73 11.79
CA GLN A 33 -7.01 8.25 11.40
C GLN A 33 -7.65 7.42 10.28
N ILE A 34 -6.89 7.10 9.23
CA ILE A 34 -7.41 6.30 8.12
C ILE A 34 -7.80 4.90 8.59
N THR A 35 -6.99 4.29 9.46
CA THR A 35 -7.30 2.97 10.04
C THR A 35 -8.57 3.03 10.89
N ALA A 36 -8.78 4.09 11.68
CA ALA A 36 -9.99 4.27 12.47
C ALA A 36 -11.25 4.40 11.59
N GLU A 37 -11.14 5.06 10.43
CA GLU A 37 -12.25 5.22 9.49
C GLU A 37 -12.54 3.96 8.67
N ILE A 38 -11.51 3.16 8.34
CA ILE A 38 -11.64 1.94 7.51
C ILE A 38 -11.97 0.69 8.35
N GLY A 39 -11.40 0.57 9.55
CA GLY A 39 -11.44 -0.66 10.35
C GLY A 39 -10.31 -1.63 10.00
N ASP A 40 -10.62 -2.90 9.71
CA ASP A 40 -9.62 -3.93 9.39
C ASP A 40 -8.83 -3.53 8.13
N SER A 41 -7.57 -3.17 8.33
CA SER A 41 -6.75 -2.45 7.37
C SER A 41 -5.42 -3.13 7.10
N VAL A 42 -4.81 -2.76 5.97
CA VAL A 42 -3.45 -3.12 5.58
C VAL A 42 -2.67 -1.83 5.33
N ILE A 43 -1.54 -1.68 6.01
CA ILE A 43 -0.59 -0.59 5.83
C ILE A 43 0.52 -1.09 4.92
N LYS A 44 0.85 -0.35 3.85
CA LYS A 44 1.78 -0.76 2.80
C LYS A 44 2.75 0.37 2.44
N SER A 45 4.05 0.12 2.55
CA SER A 45 5.08 1.06 2.10
C SER A 45 4.93 1.41 0.61
N GLN A 46 5.04 2.70 0.28
CA GLN A 46 5.06 3.16 -1.10
C GLN A 46 6.51 3.35 -1.55
N ILE A 47 7.11 2.28 -2.05
CA ILE A 47 8.45 2.28 -2.67
C ILE A 47 8.39 1.65 -4.06
N LEU A 48 9.28 2.05 -4.97
CA LEU A 48 9.34 1.55 -6.35
C LEU A 48 10.10 0.21 -6.46
N SER A 49 9.85 -0.69 -5.50
CA SER A 49 10.44 -2.02 -5.40
C SER A 49 9.42 -3.06 -4.92
N GLY A 50 9.59 -4.31 -5.38
CA GLY A 50 8.75 -5.44 -4.99
C GLY A 50 9.15 -6.06 -3.63
N LYS A 51 8.52 -7.18 -3.28
CA LYS A 51 8.82 -7.98 -2.07
C LYS A 51 8.71 -7.19 -0.74
N ARG A 52 7.87 -6.14 -0.71
CA ARG A 52 7.61 -5.29 0.47
C ARG A 52 7.17 -6.07 1.70
N GLY A 53 6.28 -7.07 1.53
CA GLY A 53 5.82 -7.92 2.63
C GLY A 53 6.95 -8.69 3.32
N LYS A 54 7.86 -9.31 2.54
CA LYS A 54 9.03 -10.01 3.10
C LYS A 54 10.07 -9.07 3.71
N ALA A 55 9.99 -7.78 3.41
CA ALA A 55 10.90 -6.76 3.92
C ALA A 55 10.36 -6.05 5.16
N GLY A 56 9.16 -6.38 5.64
CA GLY A 56 8.53 -5.70 6.77
C GLY A 56 7.80 -4.40 6.39
N GLY A 57 7.62 -4.11 5.10
CA GLY A 57 6.90 -2.92 4.64
C GLY A 57 5.38 -3.11 4.54
N ILE A 58 4.82 -4.18 5.12
CA ILE A 58 3.38 -4.45 5.13
C ILE A 58 2.96 -4.89 6.53
N LYS A 59 1.89 -4.29 7.07
CA LYS A 59 1.29 -4.65 8.37
C LYS A 59 -0.22 -4.72 8.23
N PHE A 60 -0.82 -5.77 8.79
CA PHE A 60 -2.26 -5.90 8.95
C PHE A 60 -2.63 -5.45 10.35
N THR A 61 -3.63 -4.58 10.48
CA THR A 61 -4.14 -4.15 11.78
C THR A 61 -5.52 -3.51 11.64
N ALA A 62 -6.33 -3.65 12.68
CA ALA A 62 -7.59 -2.90 12.85
C ALA A 62 -7.47 -1.85 13.97
N ASP A 63 -6.32 -1.77 14.64
CA ASP A 63 -6.09 -0.85 15.75
C ASP A 63 -5.36 0.41 15.23
N PRO A 64 -5.98 1.61 15.36
CA PRO A 64 -5.34 2.87 15.02
C PRO A 64 -4.01 3.13 15.74
N ASN A 65 -3.84 2.64 16.96
CA ASN A 65 -2.58 2.81 17.72
C ASN A 65 -1.46 1.95 17.12
N GLU A 66 -1.73 0.68 16.82
CA GLU A 66 -0.77 -0.17 16.11
C GLU A 66 -0.42 0.42 14.73
N ALA A 67 -1.41 1.00 14.04
CA ALA A 67 -1.20 1.67 12.77
C ALA A 67 -0.25 2.87 12.91
N LYS A 68 -0.46 3.69 13.94
CA LYS A 68 0.40 4.83 14.28
C LYS A 68 1.83 4.39 14.54
N GLU A 69 2.02 3.42 15.42
CA GLU A 69 3.35 2.92 15.81
C GLU A 69 4.09 2.32 14.61
N PHE A 70 3.40 1.52 13.80
CA PHE A 70 4.00 0.95 12.61
C PHE A 70 4.39 2.03 11.59
N ALA A 71 3.52 3.02 11.37
CA ALA A 71 3.80 4.15 10.50
C ALA A 71 4.98 5.00 10.98
N ALA A 72 5.09 5.25 12.29
CA ALA A 72 6.19 6.01 12.89
C ALA A 72 7.54 5.33 12.70
N ASN A 73 7.58 4.00 12.75
CA ASN A 73 8.81 3.23 12.50
C ASN A 73 9.15 3.11 11.01
N LEU A 74 8.13 3.08 10.15
CA LEU A 74 8.31 2.81 8.73
C LEU A 74 8.58 4.08 7.91
N LEU A 75 7.87 5.18 8.17
CA LEU A 75 8.06 6.45 7.46
C LEU A 75 9.46 7.02 7.75
N GLY A 76 10.16 7.45 6.70
CA GLY A 76 11.55 7.93 6.78
C GLY A 76 12.60 6.83 6.97
N SER A 77 12.18 5.58 7.21
CA SER A 77 13.11 4.44 7.24
C SER A 77 13.56 4.05 5.83
N GLU A 78 14.72 3.39 5.76
CA GLU A 78 15.17 2.76 4.53
C GLU A 78 14.61 1.34 4.42
N LEU A 79 13.92 1.06 3.32
CA LEU A 79 13.40 -0.25 2.98
C LEU A 79 13.93 -0.63 1.58
N ARG A 80 14.81 -1.64 1.53
CA ARG A 80 15.40 -2.14 0.27
C ARG A 80 16.18 -1.05 -0.50
N GLY A 81 16.94 -0.19 0.19
CA GLY A 81 17.71 0.88 -0.47
C GLY A 81 16.86 2.09 -0.88
N LEU A 82 15.60 2.16 -0.44
CA LEU A 82 14.68 3.24 -0.78
C LEU A 82 14.06 3.81 0.50
N ILE A 83 13.98 5.13 0.60
CA ILE A 83 13.29 5.79 1.69
C ILE A 83 11.78 5.64 1.52
N VAL A 84 11.08 5.34 2.61
CA VAL A 84 9.63 5.28 2.64
C VAL A 84 9.06 6.66 3.01
N ASP A 85 8.74 7.48 2.00
CA ASP A 85 8.18 8.83 2.22
C ASP A 85 6.65 8.83 2.41
N ALA A 86 6.00 7.72 2.07
CA ALA A 86 4.56 7.56 2.19
C ALA A 86 4.16 6.10 2.37
N ILE A 87 3.01 5.89 2.98
CA ILE A 87 2.37 4.58 3.15
C ILE A 87 0.93 4.65 2.62
N LEU A 88 0.42 3.51 2.15
CA LEU A 88 -0.98 3.34 1.78
C LEU A 88 -1.66 2.56 2.90
N VAL A 89 -2.74 3.10 3.45
CA VAL A 89 -3.63 2.42 4.39
C VAL A 89 -4.91 2.08 3.64
N GLU A 90 -5.25 0.79 3.57
CA GLU A 90 -6.40 0.31 2.78
C GLU A 90 -7.16 -0.82 3.47
N GLU A 91 -8.40 -1.03 3.05
CA GLU A 91 -9.23 -2.13 3.55
C GLU A 91 -8.57 -3.48 3.29
N LYS A 92 -8.62 -4.34 4.30
CA LYS A 92 -8.20 -5.73 4.17
C LYS A 92 -9.31 -6.54 3.52
N LEU A 93 -8.99 -7.15 2.39
CA LEU A 93 -9.90 -8.04 1.69
C LEU A 93 -9.83 -9.47 2.23
N LYS A 94 -10.97 -10.16 2.20
CA LYS A 94 -11.04 -11.61 2.39
C LYS A 94 -10.69 -12.28 1.05
N ILE A 95 -9.47 -12.79 0.94
CA ILE A 95 -8.94 -13.39 -0.28
C ILE A 95 -9.24 -14.89 -0.29
N GLU A 96 -10.01 -15.36 -1.28
CA GLU A 96 -10.24 -16.80 -1.50
C GLU A 96 -9.27 -17.40 -2.53
N LYS A 97 -8.94 -16.61 -3.56
CA LYS A 97 -8.03 -17.01 -4.65
C LYS A 97 -7.21 -15.82 -5.10
N GLU A 98 -5.97 -16.09 -5.48
CA GLU A 98 -5.04 -15.10 -6.04
C GLU A 98 -4.68 -15.50 -7.48
N TYR A 99 -4.75 -14.53 -8.40
CA TYR A 99 -4.43 -14.72 -9.81
C TYR A 99 -3.35 -13.74 -10.24
N TYR A 100 -2.58 -14.12 -11.26
CA TYR A 100 -1.58 -13.25 -11.88
C TYR A 100 -2.10 -12.73 -13.22
N LEU A 101 -2.04 -11.41 -13.41
CA LEU A 101 -2.34 -10.74 -14.68
C LEU A 101 -1.26 -9.69 -14.96
N ALA A 102 -0.73 -9.68 -16.18
CA ALA A 102 0.17 -8.65 -16.66
C ALA A 102 -0.09 -8.39 -18.14
N ILE A 103 0.03 -7.13 -18.55
CA ILE A 103 -0.05 -6.70 -19.94
C ILE A 103 1.28 -6.02 -20.26
N THR A 104 1.95 -6.47 -21.31
CA THR A 104 3.20 -5.90 -21.79
C THR A 104 3.17 -5.82 -23.31
N ILE A 105 4.03 -4.97 -23.87
CA ILE A 105 4.29 -4.95 -25.31
C ILE A 105 5.19 -6.15 -25.64
N ASP A 106 4.74 -6.97 -26.57
CA ASP A 106 5.59 -7.97 -27.22
C ASP A 106 6.49 -7.26 -28.23
N ARG A 107 7.80 -7.48 -28.11
CA ARG A 107 8.82 -6.90 -28.99
C ARG A 107 9.29 -7.88 -30.08
N GLY A 108 8.68 -9.06 -30.16
CA GLY A 108 8.96 -10.04 -31.20
C GLY A 108 8.76 -9.45 -32.59
N THR A 109 9.76 -9.67 -33.44
CA THR A 109 9.71 -9.48 -34.89
C THR A 109 9.20 -10.74 -35.57
#